data_AF-A0A7S0SXZ0-F1
#
_entry.id   AF-A0A7S0SXZ0-F1
#
_cell.length_a   1.000
_cell.length_b   1.000
_cell.length_c   1.000
_cell.angle_alpha   90.00
_cell.angle_beta   90.00
_cell.angle_gamma   90.00
#
_symmetry.space_group_name_H-M   'P 1'
#
loop_
_entity.id
_entity.type
_entity.pdbx_description
1 polymer ?
#
loop_
_entity_poly.entity_id
_entity_poly.type
_entity_poly.pdbx_seq_one_letter_code
_entity_poly.pdbx_strand_id
1 'polypeptide(L)'
;VGCSEPRTSNGRRICAVHWGAEELVLEGEATILRWCMHCYALHPLAAFSAVSRTICSEKYEFRKQRRADRLNANTPKPEEVVIRMLAPASSLPTCRRRSCLGGGDACAGVIPPNVP
;
A
#
# COMPACT_ATOMS: atom_id res chain seq x y z
N VAL A 1 39.09 3.56 -19.98
CA VAL A 1 39.89 3.96 -18.79
C VAL A 1 38.98 4.03 -17.59
N GLY A 2 39.39 3.32 -16.53
CA GLY A 2 38.60 3.09 -15.34
C GLY A 2 39.01 4.07 -14.25
N CYS A 3 38.03 4.73 -13.67
CA CYS A 3 38.17 5.56 -12.48
C CYS A 3 39.24 5.03 -11.50
N SER A 4 40.23 5.87 -11.18
CA SER A 4 41.33 5.56 -10.25
C SER A 4 40.92 5.61 -8.77
N GLU A 5 39.74 6.13 -8.48
CA GLU A 5 39.23 6.22 -7.10
C GLU A 5 39.03 4.84 -6.45
N PRO A 6 39.28 4.73 -5.14
CA PRO A 6 39.04 3.50 -4.41
C PRO A 6 37.56 3.11 -4.50
N ARG A 7 37.33 1.81 -4.72
CA ARG A 7 35.98 1.24 -4.70
C ARG A 7 35.42 1.32 -3.29
N THR A 8 34.10 1.48 -3.18
CA THR A 8 33.46 1.49 -1.85
C THR A 8 33.70 0.15 -1.13
N SER A 9 33.92 0.21 0.19
CA SER A 9 34.16 -0.96 1.06
C SER A 9 33.04 -2.00 1.05
N ASN A 10 31.84 -1.62 0.58
CA ASN A 10 30.62 -2.44 0.56
C ASN A 10 30.57 -3.47 -0.58
N GLY A 11 31.71 -3.83 -1.19
CA GLY A 11 31.77 -4.80 -2.29
C GLY A 11 31.15 -4.32 -3.61
N ARG A 12 30.83 -3.02 -3.74
CA ARG A 12 30.29 -2.46 -4.99
C ARG A 12 31.42 -2.18 -5.97
N ARG A 13 31.17 -2.45 -7.26
CA ARG A 13 32.15 -2.27 -8.36
C ARG A 13 32.37 -0.80 -8.77
N ILE A 14 31.99 0.16 -7.93
CA ILE A 14 32.02 1.59 -8.22
C ILE A 14 32.61 2.37 -7.04
N CYS A 15 33.26 3.51 -7.32
CA CYS A 15 33.78 4.42 -6.30
C CYS A 15 32.68 5.34 -5.74
N ALA A 16 32.96 6.01 -4.63
CA ALA A 16 31.98 6.90 -3.98
C ALA A 16 31.55 8.08 -4.87
N VAL A 17 32.49 8.63 -5.65
CA VAL A 17 32.24 9.77 -6.55
C VAL A 17 31.23 9.38 -7.64
N HIS A 18 31.50 8.30 -8.36
CA HIS A 18 30.64 7.86 -9.46
C HIS A 18 29.36 7.18 -9.00
N TRP A 19 29.29 6.73 -7.75
CA TRP A 19 28.07 6.16 -7.18
C TRP A 19 26.92 7.16 -7.09
N GLY A 20 27.22 8.43 -6.83
CA GLY A 20 26.24 9.52 -6.74
C GLY A 20 26.17 10.43 -7.98
N ALA A 21 26.99 10.16 -9.00
CA ALA A 21 27.06 11.01 -10.18
C ALA A 21 25.75 10.94 -10.99
N GLU A 22 25.28 12.11 -11.42
CA GLU A 22 24.13 12.21 -12.30
C GLU A 22 24.46 11.73 -13.72
N GLU A 23 25.69 11.90 -14.18
CA GLU A 23 26.12 11.50 -15.51
C GLU A 23 27.54 10.93 -15.44
N LEU A 24 27.75 9.83 -16.15
CA LEU A 24 29.02 9.14 -16.23
C LEU A 24 29.38 8.95 -17.70
N VAL A 25 30.52 9.49 -18.10
CA VAL A 25 31.10 9.26 -19.43
C VAL A 25 32.31 8.36 -19.25
N LEU A 26 32.27 7.17 -19.85
CA LEU A 26 33.41 6.26 -19.86
C LEU A 26 34.25 6.51 -21.10
N GLU A 27 35.57 6.54 -20.96
CA GLU A 27 36.45 6.63 -22.12
C GLU A 27 36.22 5.46 -23.08
N GLY A 28 35.95 5.78 -24.34
CA GLY A 28 35.61 4.83 -25.39
C GLY A 28 34.13 4.57 -25.55
N GLU A 29 33.27 5.09 -24.66
CA GLU A 29 31.83 5.09 -24.85
C GLU A 29 31.32 6.45 -25.31
N ALA A 30 30.49 6.44 -26.36
CA ALA A 30 29.82 7.64 -26.85
C ALA A 30 28.56 7.99 -26.04
N THR A 31 28.11 7.06 -25.20
CA THR A 31 26.85 7.18 -24.45
C THR A 31 27.08 7.65 -23.03
N ILE A 32 26.23 8.57 -22.58
CA ILE A 32 26.18 8.96 -21.17
C ILE A 32 25.50 7.84 -20.39
N LEU A 33 26.17 7.37 -19.34
CA LEU A 33 25.71 6.33 -18.45
C LEU A 33 25.31 6.92 -17.10
N ARG A 34 24.59 6.12 -16.31
CA ARG A 34 24.36 6.37 -14.89
C ARG A 34 24.35 5.04 -14.14
N TRP A 35 24.78 5.08 -12.88
CA TRP A 35 24.78 3.92 -11.99
C TRP A 35 23.38 3.64 -11.43
N CYS A 36 22.89 2.41 -11.60
CA CYS A 36 21.66 1.96 -10.96
C CYS A 36 21.95 1.39 -9.57
N MET A 37 21.36 1.98 -8.53
CA MET A 37 21.56 1.59 -7.13
C MET A 37 20.89 0.26 -6.76
N HIS A 38 20.17 -0.38 -7.68
CA HIS A 38 19.48 -1.66 -7.44
C HIS A 38 19.98 -2.79 -8.32
N CYS A 39 20.37 -2.50 -9.55
CA CYS A 39 21.05 -3.49 -10.40
C CYS A 39 22.53 -3.60 -10.04
N TYR A 40 23.10 -2.58 -9.37
CA TYR A 40 24.53 -2.46 -9.13
C TYR A 40 25.34 -2.54 -10.43
N ALA A 41 24.85 -1.83 -11.45
CA ALA A 41 25.39 -1.81 -12.80
C ALA A 41 25.20 -0.43 -13.44
N LEU A 42 25.99 -0.15 -14.48
CA LEU A 42 25.83 1.03 -15.33
C LEU A 42 24.74 0.77 -16.37
N HIS A 43 23.89 1.76 -16.59
CA HIS A 43 22.90 1.76 -17.66
C HIS A 43 22.99 3.08 -18.44
N PRO A 44 22.56 3.12 -19.71
CA PRO A 44 22.41 4.38 -20.43
C PRO A 44 21.52 5.35 -19.67
N LEU A 45 21.81 6.65 -19.72
CA LEU A 45 21.01 7.67 -19.04
C LEU A 45 19.53 7.61 -19.45
N ALA A 46 19.24 7.25 -20.72
CA ALA A 46 17.90 7.04 -21.25
C ALA A 46 17.11 5.89 -20.57
N ALA A 47 17.79 4.97 -19.88
CA ALA A 47 17.15 3.90 -19.10
C ALA A 47 16.60 4.40 -17.75
N PHE A 48 16.82 5.66 -17.39
CA PHE A 48 16.28 6.28 -16.18
C PHE A 48 15.13 7.21 -16.55
N SER A 49 14.13 7.29 -15.67
CA SER A 49 13.01 8.22 -15.84
C SER A 49 13.21 9.47 -14.99
N ALA A 50 12.53 10.56 -15.34
CA ALA A 50 12.52 11.77 -14.52
C ALA A 50 12.01 11.51 -13.09
N VAL A 51 11.16 10.50 -12.92
CA VAL A 51 10.56 10.10 -11.63
C VAL A 51 11.56 9.32 -10.77
N SER A 52 12.50 8.60 -11.38
CA SER A 52 13.44 7.74 -10.66
C SER A 52 14.84 7.87 -11.24
N ARG A 53 15.66 8.69 -10.57
CA ARG A 53 17.07 8.91 -10.94
C ARG A 53 18.01 7.84 -10.39
N THR A 54 17.63 7.11 -9.35
CA THR A 54 18.49 6.15 -8.63
C THR A 54 18.30 4.71 -9.09
N ILE A 55 17.25 4.43 -9.86
CA ILE A 55 16.82 3.10 -10.29
C ILE A 55 16.44 3.19 -11.77
N CYS A 56 16.88 2.22 -12.58
CA CYS A 56 16.46 2.11 -13.98
C CYS A 56 14.94 1.88 -14.09
N SER A 57 14.37 2.29 -15.22
CA SER A 57 12.93 2.24 -15.52
C SER A 57 12.36 0.82 -15.37
N GLU A 58 13.07 -0.19 -15.88
CA GLU A 58 12.68 -1.60 -15.77
C GLU A 58 12.49 -2.01 -14.30
N LYS A 59 13.48 -1.70 -13.46
CA LYS A 59 13.42 -2.07 -12.04
C LYS A 59 12.41 -1.20 -11.28
N TYR A 60 12.22 0.05 -11.69
CA TYR A 60 11.20 0.92 -11.15
C TYR A 60 9.79 0.35 -11.40
N GLU A 61 9.47 -0.01 -12.64
CA GLU A 61 8.17 -0.58 -13.01
C GLU A 61 7.94 -1.94 -12.33
N PHE A 62 8.96 -2.79 -12.24
CA PHE A 62 8.87 -4.05 -11.48
C PHE A 62 8.50 -3.81 -10.00
N ARG A 63 9.12 -2.80 -9.36
CA ARG A 63 8.79 -2.44 -7.97
C ARG A 63 7.42 -1.77 -7.84
N LYS A 64 6.95 -1.08 -8.87
CA LYS A 64 5.60 -0.49 -8.91
C LYS A 64 4.54 -1.59 -9.03
N GLN A 65 4.75 -2.56 -9.92
CA GLN A 65 3.86 -3.71 -10.06
C GLN A 65 3.77 -4.50 -8.74
N ARG A 66 4.91 -4.83 -8.11
CA ARG A 66 4.90 -5.52 -6.81
C ARG A 66 4.16 -4.77 -5.71
N ARG A 67 4.11 -3.43 -5.77
CA ARG A 67 3.34 -2.62 -4.81
C ARG A 67 1.83 -2.75 -5.09
N ALA A 68 1.42 -2.73 -6.36
CA ALA A 68 0.04 -2.97 -6.76
C ALA A 68 -0.43 -4.39 -6.39
N ASP A 69 0.39 -5.41 -6.65
CA ASP A 69 0.06 -6.80 -6.33
C ASP A 69 -0.18 -7.00 -4.82
N ARG A 70 0.65 -6.38 -3.98
CA ARG A 70 0.48 -6.42 -2.51
C ARG A 70 -0.78 -5.72 -2.04
N LEU A 71 -1.17 -4.63 -2.69
CA LEU A 71 -2.40 -3.93 -2.37
C LEU A 71 -3.61 -4.81 -2.71
N ASN A 72 -3.62 -5.41 -3.90
CA ASN A 72 -4.70 -6.29 -4.35
C ASN A 72 -4.76 -7.61 -3.56
N ALA A 73 -3.63 -8.13 -3.07
CA ALA A 73 -3.62 -9.31 -2.21
C ALA A 73 -4.28 -9.05 -0.84
N ASN A 74 -4.25 -7.81 -0.37
CA ASN A 74 -4.81 -7.40 0.92
C ASN A 74 -6.24 -6.85 0.83
N THR A 75 -6.80 -6.67 -0.37
CA THR A 75 -8.22 -6.35 -0.53
C THR A 75 -9.04 -7.61 -0.32
N PRO A 76 -9.92 -7.67 0.70
CA PRO A 76 -10.86 -8.77 0.83
C PRO A 76 -11.69 -8.84 -0.46
N LYS A 77 -11.81 -10.05 -1.03
CA LYS A 77 -12.74 -10.29 -2.13
C LYS A 77 -14.10 -9.72 -1.71
N PRO A 78 -14.82 -8.99 -2.58
CA PRO A 78 -16.18 -8.61 -2.27
C PRO A 78 -16.95 -9.91 -2.03
N GLU A 79 -17.30 -10.19 -0.77
CA GLU A 79 -18.30 -11.21 -0.50
C GLU A 79 -19.53 -10.79 -1.25
N GLU A 80 -19.98 -11.67 -2.14
CA GLU A 80 -21.24 -11.50 -2.85
C GLU A 80 -22.33 -11.43 -1.79
N VAL A 81 -22.76 -10.22 -1.45
CA VAL A 81 -23.84 -9.99 -0.50
C VAL A 81 -25.11 -10.50 -1.18
N VAL A 82 -25.41 -11.78 -0.99
CA VAL A 82 -26.68 -12.38 -1.38
C VAL A 82 -27.74 -11.79 -0.45
N ILE A 83 -28.31 -10.66 -0.87
CA ILE A 83 -29.50 -10.09 -0.24
C ILE A 83 -30.65 -11.08 -0.50
N ARG A 84 -30.85 -12.00 0.44
CA ARG A 84 -32.09 -12.80 0.49
C ARG A 84 -33.22 -11.84 0.85
N MET A 85 -33.95 -11.38 -0.17
CA MET A 85 -35.24 -10.71 0.04
C MET A 85 -36.17 -11.69 0.73
N LEU A 86 -36.37 -11.51 2.05
CA LEU A 86 -37.46 -12.16 2.77
C LEU A 86 -38.78 -11.60 2.23
N ALA A 87 -39.65 -12.50 1.78
CA ALA A 87 -40.97 -12.19 1.26
C ALA A 87 -41.77 -11.29 2.22
N PRO A 88 -42.64 -10.40 1.71
CA PRO A 88 -43.44 -9.53 2.55
C PRO A 88 -44.34 -10.38 3.45
N ALA A 89 -44.25 -10.16 4.76
CA ALA A 89 -45.17 -10.73 5.73
C ALA A 89 -46.59 -10.25 5.39
N SER A 90 -47.36 -11.13 4.76
CA SER A 90 -48.79 -10.95 4.60
C SER A 90 -49.46 -11.07 5.98
N SER A 91 -50.38 -10.13 6.23
CA SER A 91 -51.37 -10.11 7.31
C SER A 91 -50.88 -9.86 8.75
N LEU A 92 -50.86 -8.58 9.13
CA LEU A 92 -51.15 -8.17 10.51
C LEU A 92 -52.68 -8.16 10.71
N PRO A 93 -53.26 -8.93 11.65
CA PRO A 93 -54.59 -8.63 12.15
C PRO A 93 -54.48 -7.62 13.30
N THR A 94 -54.96 -6.42 13.01
CA THR A 94 -55.76 -5.52 13.86
C THR A 94 -55.59 -5.59 15.38
N CYS A 95 -55.08 -4.47 15.91
CA CYS A 95 -55.29 -3.92 17.25
C CYS A 95 -56.57 -4.41 17.96
N ARG A 96 -56.41 -5.16 19.07
CA ARG A 96 -57.43 -5.26 20.12
C ARG A 96 -57.02 -4.39 21.31
N ARG A 97 -57.90 -3.43 21.60
CA ARG A 97 -57.88 -2.53 22.75
C ARG A 97 -57.73 -3.28 24.08
N ARG A 98 -56.74 -2.83 24.86
CA ARG A 98 -56.86 -2.21 26.20
C ARG A 98 -57.94 -2.81 27.14
N SER A 99 -57.47 -3.61 28.10
CA SER A 99 -58.10 -3.79 29.42
C SER A 99 -57.04 -4.19 30.47
N CYS A 100 -56.30 -3.23 31.01
CA CYS A 100 -55.67 -3.35 32.32
C CYS A 100 -55.96 -2.06 33.09
N LEU A 101 -57.09 -2.06 33.80
CA LEU A 101 -57.40 -1.10 34.85
C LEU A 101 -56.88 -1.68 36.17
N GLY A 102 -56.07 -0.89 36.88
CA GLY A 102 -56.11 -0.83 38.35
C GLY A 102 -55.16 -1.72 39.14
N GLY A 103 -54.32 -1.06 39.95
CA GLY A 103 -53.50 -1.61 41.04
C GLY A 103 -52.01 -1.61 40.66
N GLY A 104 -51.12 -0.81 41.25
CA GLY A 104 -51.11 -0.17 42.56
C GLY A 104 -49.72 -0.43 43.14
N ASP A 105 -48.97 0.66 43.33
CA ASP A 105 -47.77 0.80 44.17
C ASP A 105 -46.40 0.20 43.75
N ALA A 106 -45.45 1.14 43.58
CA ALA A 106 -44.03 1.14 43.96
C ALA A 106 -43.12 0.00 43.42
N CYS A 107 -41.97 0.25 42.81
CA CYS A 107 -40.81 0.99 43.29
C CYS A 107 -39.95 1.41 42.09
N ALA A 108 -39.63 2.69 41.92
CA ALA A 108 -38.38 3.31 42.36
C ALA A 108 -37.14 2.70 41.70
N GLY A 109 -36.53 3.49 40.80
CA GLY A 109 -35.31 3.13 40.09
C GLY A 109 -34.08 3.06 40.97
N VAL A 110 -33.06 2.39 40.45
CA VAL A 110 -31.68 2.50 40.92
C VAL A 110 -30.75 2.50 39.70
N ILE A 111 -29.98 3.59 39.61
CA ILE A 111 -28.87 3.87 38.69
C ILE A 111 -27.68 2.95 39.06
N PRO A 112 -26.86 2.49 38.10
CA PRO A 112 -25.74 1.57 38.37
C PRO A 112 -24.58 2.26 39.10
N PRO A 113 -23.86 1.60 40.02
CA PRO A 113 -22.56 2.07 40.45
C PRO A 113 -21.44 1.50 39.57
N ASN A 114 -20.76 2.45 38.94
CA ASN A 114 -19.42 2.37 38.36
C ASN A 114 -18.37 2.08 39.44
N VAL A 115 -17.43 1.15 39.20
CA VAL A 115 -16.14 1.06 39.92
C VAL A 115 -15.11 0.33 39.02
N PRO A 116 -13.79 0.52 39.25
CA PRO A 116 -12.80 1.16 38.38
C PRO A 116 -12.04 0.23 37.41
#